data_AF-A0A2E7Q1P3-F1
#
_entry.id   AF-A0A2E7Q1P3-F1
#
_cell.length_a   1.000
_cell.length_b   1.000
_cell.length_c   1.000
_cell.angle_alpha   90.00
_cell.angle_beta   90.00
_cell.angle_gamma   90.00
#
_symmetry.space_group_name_H-M   'P 1'
#
loop_
_entity.id
_entity.type
_entity.pdbx_description
1 polymer ?
#
loop_
_entity_poly.entity_id
_entity_poly.type
_entity_poly.pdbx_seq_one_letter_code
_entity_poly.pdbx_strand_id
1 'polypeptide(L)'
;MRFLRKTMVGLFLAALTLGLLIFAAQLLRGAVQSRMADEGVSPPARERVFTVNVVRAESDTVVPVLETFGEIQSRRMLELRAPVGGRVVDLAPGFEDGGTVREGEVLVRIDPVEAQSAVDSAEADLADARAEERDAARNLALARDELAAAEEQAVLRTRAYERQRDLAERGV
;
A
#
# COMPACT_ATOMS: atom_id res chain seq x y z
N MET A 1 -79.12 -49.90 -105.40
CA MET A 1 -79.42 -49.66 -103.95
C MET A 1 -78.12 -49.61 -103.14
N ARG A 2 -77.94 -48.52 -102.41
CA ARG A 2 -77.19 -48.39 -101.12
C ARG A 2 -75.65 -48.49 -101.08
N PHE A 3 -74.91 -48.81 -102.14
CA PHE A 3 -73.43 -48.82 -102.06
C PHE A 3 -72.77 -47.45 -102.35
N LEU A 4 -73.08 -46.79 -103.47
CA LEU A 4 -72.42 -45.54 -103.87
C LEU A 4 -72.74 -44.33 -102.95
N ARG A 5 -73.97 -44.28 -102.41
CA ARG A 5 -74.44 -43.19 -101.53
C ARG A 5 -73.82 -43.28 -100.12
N LYS A 6 -73.37 -44.46 -99.68
CA LYS A 6 -72.69 -44.65 -98.39
C LYS A 6 -71.22 -44.24 -98.45
N THR A 7 -70.53 -44.48 -99.58
CA THR A 7 -69.12 -44.08 -99.76
C THR A 7 -68.96 -42.57 -99.91
N MET A 8 -69.88 -41.89 -100.62
CA MET A 8 -69.89 -40.43 -100.69
C MET A 8 -70.15 -39.75 -99.34
N VAL A 9 -71.06 -40.29 -98.53
CA VAL A 9 -71.35 -39.74 -97.19
C VAL A 9 -70.18 -39.99 -96.23
N GLY A 10 -69.52 -41.15 -96.32
CA GLY A 10 -68.31 -41.44 -95.54
C GLY A 10 -67.13 -40.53 -95.90
N LEU A 11 -66.88 -40.28 -97.19
CA LEU A 11 -65.84 -39.36 -97.64
C LEU A 11 -66.16 -37.91 -97.24
N PHE A 12 -67.44 -37.50 -97.32
CA PHE A 12 -67.89 -36.18 -96.88
C PHE A 12 -67.72 -35.99 -95.37
N LEU A 13 -68.08 -36.98 -94.54
CA LEU A 13 -67.85 -36.94 -93.10
C LEU A 13 -66.36 -36.93 -92.75
N ALA A 14 -65.53 -37.69 -93.46
CA ALA A 14 -64.08 -37.69 -93.26
C ALA A 14 -63.42 -36.36 -93.65
N ALA A 15 -63.87 -35.73 -94.73
CA ALA A 15 -63.40 -34.40 -95.12
C ALA A 15 -63.86 -33.33 -94.12
N LEU A 16 -65.09 -33.44 -93.59
CA LEU A 16 -65.63 -32.54 -92.58
C LEU A 16 -64.90 -32.66 -91.23
N THR A 17 -64.59 -33.88 -90.78
CA THR A 17 -63.82 -34.10 -89.55
C THR A 17 -62.38 -33.63 -89.71
N LEU A 18 -61.75 -33.84 -90.87
CA LEU A 18 -60.42 -33.32 -91.15
C LEU A 18 -60.42 -31.78 -91.17
N GLY A 19 -61.44 -31.16 -91.77
CA GLY A 19 -61.63 -29.71 -91.75
C GLY A 19 -61.79 -29.15 -90.33
N LEU A 20 -62.60 -29.81 -89.49
CA LEU A 20 -62.77 -29.44 -88.09
C LEU A 20 -61.48 -29.60 -87.28
N LEU A 21 -60.69 -30.65 -87.52
CA LEU A 21 -59.40 -30.86 -86.86
C LEU A 21 -58.37 -29.80 -87.26
N ILE A 22 -58.32 -29.42 -88.55
CA ILE A 22 -57.44 -28.34 -89.02
C ILE A 22 -57.86 -27.00 -88.38
N PHE A 23 -59.16 -26.72 -88.31
CA PHE A 23 -59.67 -25.51 -87.67
C PHE A 23 -59.37 -25.45 -86.17
N ALA A 24 -59.55 -26.58 -85.45
CA ALA A 24 -59.19 -26.69 -84.04
C ALA A 24 -57.69 -26.48 -83.82
N ALA A 25 -56.83 -27.04 -84.69
CA ALA A 25 -55.39 -26.86 -84.62
C ALA A 25 -54.98 -25.39 -84.86
N GLN A 26 -55.67 -24.67 -85.76
CA GLN A 26 -55.45 -23.24 -85.97
C GLN A 26 -55.86 -22.40 -84.76
N LEU A 27 -57.01 -22.68 -84.14
CA LEU A 27 -57.47 -22.01 -82.92
C LEU A 27 -56.51 -22.22 -81.75
N LEU A 28 -56.02 -23.44 -81.57
CA LEU A 28 -55.04 -23.77 -80.53
C LEU A 28 -53.71 -23.06 -80.75
N ARG A 29 -53.20 -23.05 -81.99
CA ARG A 29 -51.98 -22.29 -82.31
C ARG A 29 -52.15 -20.80 -82.04
N GLY A 30 -53.28 -20.21 -82.45
CA GLY A 30 -53.56 -18.80 -82.22
C GLY A 30 -53.61 -18.44 -80.73
N ALA A 31 -54.27 -19.28 -79.92
CA ALA A 31 -54.37 -19.07 -78.48
C ALA A 31 -53.04 -19.27 -77.74
N VAL A 32 -52.21 -20.23 -78.17
CA VAL A 32 -50.87 -20.43 -77.60
C VAL A 32 -49.95 -19.28 -77.97
N GLN A 33 -49.99 -18.83 -79.24
CA GLN A 33 -49.14 -17.75 -79.71
C GLN A 33 -49.52 -16.41 -79.08
N SER A 34 -50.80 -16.13 -78.86
CA SER A 34 -51.21 -14.93 -78.12
C SER A 34 -50.77 -14.96 -76.67
N ARG A 35 -50.89 -16.12 -76.00
CA ARG A 35 -50.45 -16.28 -74.60
C ARG A 35 -48.93 -16.21 -74.43
N MET A 36 -48.16 -16.67 -75.42
CA MET A 36 -46.70 -16.57 -75.40
C MET A 36 -46.21 -15.18 -75.80
N ALA A 37 -46.96 -14.43 -76.61
CA ALA A 37 -46.64 -13.05 -76.97
C ALA A 37 -47.02 -12.05 -75.85
N ASP A 38 -47.92 -12.44 -74.95
CA ASP A 38 -48.28 -11.66 -73.77
C ASP A 38 -47.25 -11.90 -72.66
N GLU A 39 -46.08 -11.27 -72.80
CA GLU A 39 -45.11 -11.12 -71.71
C GLU A 39 -45.79 -10.30 -70.60
N GLY A 40 -46.36 -11.00 -69.62
CA GLY A 40 -47.08 -10.39 -68.51
C GLY A 40 -46.28 -9.25 -67.87
N VAL A 41 -46.86 -8.05 -67.88
CA VAL A 41 -46.28 -6.86 -67.26
C VAL A 41 -45.94 -7.17 -65.80
N SER A 42 -44.65 -7.31 -65.48
CA SER A 42 -44.21 -7.46 -64.10
C SER A 42 -44.60 -6.21 -63.31
N PRO A 43 -45.28 -6.33 -62.15
CA PRO A 43 -45.57 -5.18 -61.31
C PRO A 43 -44.25 -4.46 -60.96
N PRO A 44 -44.22 -3.11 -60.93
CA PRO A 44 -43.02 -2.39 -60.54
C PRO A 44 -42.57 -2.85 -59.15
N ALA A 45 -41.27 -3.11 -59.00
CA ALA A 45 -40.69 -3.53 -57.74
C ALA A 45 -40.95 -2.45 -56.69
N ARG A 46 -41.86 -2.72 -55.75
CA ARG A 46 -42.11 -1.84 -54.61
C ARG A 46 -40.94 -1.94 -53.65
N GLU A 47 -40.25 -0.83 -53.45
CA GLU A 47 -39.17 -0.71 -52.48
C GLU A 47 -39.69 -1.04 -51.07
N ARG A 48 -38.99 -1.95 -50.38
CA ARG A 48 -39.38 -2.39 -49.04
C ARG A 48 -38.96 -1.32 -48.04
N VAL A 49 -39.92 -0.50 -47.61
CA VAL A 49 -39.69 0.46 -46.53
C VAL A 49 -39.83 -0.26 -45.20
N PHE A 50 -38.75 -0.28 -44.43
CA PHE A 50 -38.76 -0.79 -43.06
C PHE A 50 -38.80 0.37 -42.09
N THR A 51 -39.74 0.33 -41.14
CA THR A 51 -39.76 1.29 -40.05
C THR A 51 -38.68 0.92 -39.04
N VAL A 52 -37.85 1.88 -38.67
CA VAL A 52 -36.81 1.72 -37.65
C VAL A 52 -37.03 2.75 -36.55
N ASN A 53 -36.68 2.37 -35.33
CA ASN A 53 -36.64 3.32 -34.22
C ASN A 53 -35.35 4.14 -34.32
N VAL A 54 -35.49 5.46 -34.32
CA VAL A 54 -34.37 6.40 -34.29
C VAL A 54 -34.39 7.19 -33.00
N VAL A 55 -33.20 7.51 -32.49
CA VAL A 55 -32.99 8.45 -31.39
C VAL A 55 -32.07 9.56 -31.91
N ARG A 56 -32.42 10.82 -31.62
CA ARG A 56 -31.60 11.96 -32.00
C ARG A 56 -30.41 12.05 -31.05
N ALA A 57 -29.20 12.01 -31.61
CA ALA A 57 -28.00 12.32 -30.83
C ALA A 57 -27.96 13.83 -30.53
N GLU A 58 -27.74 14.17 -29.26
CA GLU A 58 -27.52 15.54 -28.81
C GLU A 58 -26.08 15.68 -28.34
N SER A 59 -25.47 16.84 -28.62
CA SER A 59 -24.11 17.13 -28.18
C SER A 59 -24.17 17.52 -26.71
N ASP A 60 -23.48 16.76 -25.86
CA ASP A 60 -23.34 17.07 -24.45
C ASP A 60 -21.88 16.92 -24.01
N THR A 61 -21.45 17.74 -23.04
CA THR A 61 -20.10 17.69 -22.49
C THR A 61 -20.09 16.77 -21.27
N VAL A 62 -19.65 15.52 -21.47
CA VAL A 62 -19.55 14.55 -20.39
C VAL A 62 -18.18 14.66 -19.72
N VAL A 63 -18.16 14.96 -18.42
CA VAL A 63 -16.95 14.93 -17.59
C VAL A 63 -16.93 13.60 -16.83
N PRO A 64 -16.02 12.66 -17.15
CA PRO A 64 -15.95 11.40 -16.44
C PRO A 64 -15.43 11.61 -15.01
N VAL A 65 -16.18 11.14 -14.02
CA VAL A 65 -15.75 11.08 -12.63
C VAL A 65 -15.08 9.73 -12.40
N LEU A 66 -13.80 9.75 -12.02
CA LEU A 66 -13.03 8.55 -11.67
C LEU A 66 -13.06 8.38 -10.15
N GLU A 67 -13.81 7.40 -9.67
CA GLU A 67 -13.79 6.99 -8.27
C GLU A 67 -12.64 6.01 -8.05
N THR A 68 -11.78 6.30 -7.07
CA THR A 68 -10.64 5.45 -6.72
C THR A 68 -10.61 5.20 -5.23
N PHE A 69 -9.93 4.12 -4.84
CA PHE A 69 -9.75 3.73 -3.46
C PHE A 69 -8.26 3.82 -3.11
N GLY A 70 -7.97 4.19 -1.88
CA GLY A 70 -6.62 4.26 -1.34
C GLY A 70 -6.65 4.18 0.19
N GLU A 71 -5.49 3.90 0.78
CA GLU A 71 -5.31 3.84 2.23
C GLU A 71 -4.55 5.09 2.70
N ILE A 72 -4.96 5.64 3.84
CA ILE A 72 -4.22 6.72 4.50
C ILE A 72 -3.19 6.08 5.43
N GLN A 73 -1.91 6.37 5.19
CA GLN A 73 -0.81 5.88 6.01
C GLN A 73 -0.04 7.04 6.64
N SER A 74 0.43 6.82 7.88
CA SER A 74 1.26 7.78 8.59
C SER A 74 2.60 7.98 7.90
N ARG A 75 2.97 9.23 7.59
CA ARG A 75 4.28 9.56 7.00
C ARG A 75 5.46 9.21 7.92
N ARG A 76 5.23 9.22 9.22
CA ARG A 76 6.20 8.88 10.27
C ARG A 76 5.47 8.09 11.35
N MET A 77 6.12 7.06 11.85
CA MET A 77 5.63 6.23 12.95
C MET A 77 6.77 6.05 13.95
N LEU A 78 6.47 6.17 15.23
CA LEU A 78 7.41 5.97 16.31
C LEU A 78 6.81 4.97 17.28
N GLU A 79 7.56 3.91 17.56
CA GLU A 79 7.22 2.96 18.62
C GLU A 79 8.06 3.30 19.85
N LEU A 80 7.39 3.62 20.95
CA LEU A 80 8.05 3.96 22.22
C LEU A 80 8.13 2.73 23.12
N ARG A 81 9.32 2.45 23.64
CA ARG A 81 9.54 1.40 24.63
C ARG A 81 10.26 1.97 25.84
N ALA A 82 9.84 1.55 27.03
CA ALA A 82 10.53 1.92 28.25
C ALA A 82 11.90 1.22 28.29
N PRO A 83 12.99 1.94 28.62
CA PRO A 83 14.33 1.34 28.71
C PRO A 83 14.49 0.44 29.93
N VAL A 84 13.63 0.61 30.94
CA VAL A 84 13.61 -0.16 32.18
C VAL A 84 12.20 -0.69 32.42
N GLY A 85 12.11 -1.87 33.02
CA GLY A 85 10.84 -2.42 33.52
C GLY A 85 10.48 -1.83 34.87
N GLY A 86 9.19 -1.81 35.21
CA GLY A 86 8.72 -1.39 36.52
C GLY A 86 7.20 -1.21 36.55
N ARG A 87 6.67 -0.90 37.74
CA ARG A 87 5.25 -0.62 37.92
C ARG A 87 4.93 0.77 37.35
N VAL A 88 3.88 0.88 36.53
CA VAL A 88 3.35 2.18 36.10
C VAL A 88 2.55 2.78 37.26
N VAL A 89 2.88 4.03 37.62
CA VAL A 89 2.24 4.76 38.73
C VAL A 89 1.40 5.94 38.25
N ASP A 90 1.66 6.43 37.04
CA ASP A 90 0.95 7.59 36.47
C ASP A 90 0.89 7.50 34.95
N LEU A 91 -0.18 8.05 34.37
CA LEU A 91 -0.43 8.15 32.94
C LEU A 91 -0.81 9.59 32.61
N ALA A 92 -0.39 10.10 31.45
CA ALA A 92 -0.79 11.43 31.02
C ALA A 92 -2.33 11.54 30.92
N PRO A 93 -2.93 12.70 31.25
CA PRO A 93 -4.37 12.89 31.15
C PRO A 93 -4.96 12.63 29.75
N GLY A 94 -4.18 12.86 28.69
CA GLY A 94 -4.55 12.60 27.29
C GLY A 94 -3.99 11.29 26.74
N PHE A 95 -3.57 10.36 27.59
CA PHE A 95 -3.06 9.06 27.17
C PHE A 95 -4.22 8.14 26.77
N GLU A 96 -4.63 8.26 25.51
CA GLU A 96 -5.70 7.48 24.90
C GLU A 96 -5.35 7.15 23.44
N ASP A 97 -5.99 6.12 22.90
CA ASP A 97 -5.78 5.70 21.51
C ASP A 97 -6.23 6.80 20.54
N GLY A 98 -5.29 7.29 19.72
CA GLY A 98 -5.52 8.43 18.83
C GLY A 98 -5.37 9.81 19.49
N GLY A 99 -4.95 9.86 20.75
CA GLY A 99 -4.65 11.10 21.47
C GLY A 99 -3.51 11.89 20.82
N THR A 100 -3.54 13.22 20.97
CA THR A 100 -2.46 14.11 20.50
C THR A 100 -1.44 14.33 21.61
N VAL A 101 -0.16 14.15 21.29
CA VAL A 101 0.95 14.33 22.24
C VAL A 101 1.91 15.41 21.77
N ARG A 102 2.60 16.08 22.70
CA ARG A 102 3.65 17.05 22.39
C ARG A 102 5.05 16.51 22.72
N GLU A 103 6.05 17.10 22.10
CA GLU A 103 7.44 16.81 22.44
C GLU A 103 7.72 17.17 23.91
N GLY A 104 8.40 16.27 24.62
CA GLY A 104 8.72 16.41 26.04
C GLY A 104 7.57 16.09 27.00
N GLU A 105 6.40 15.72 26.49
CA GLU A 105 5.26 15.32 27.33
C GLU A 105 5.50 13.95 27.98
N VAL A 106 5.33 13.87 29.30
CA VAL A 106 5.46 12.62 30.05
C VAL A 106 4.20 11.80 29.87
N LEU A 107 4.25 10.76 29.05
CA LEU A 107 3.10 9.90 28.76
C LEU A 107 2.82 8.86 29.85
N VAL A 108 3.89 8.30 30.42
CA VAL A 108 3.83 7.23 31.40
C VAL A 108 4.93 7.46 32.43
N ARG A 109 4.61 7.32 33.71
CA ARG A 109 5.59 7.33 34.80
C ARG A 109 5.71 5.95 35.41
N ILE A 110 6.93 5.43 35.41
CA ILE A 110 7.30 4.21 36.12
C ILE A 110 7.70 4.58 37.55
N ASP A 111 7.37 3.73 38.52
CA ASP A 111 7.70 3.89 39.93
C ASP A 111 9.21 4.14 40.11
N PRO A 112 9.62 5.31 40.62
CA PRO A 112 11.03 5.66 40.72
C PRO A 112 11.70 5.12 41.99
N VAL A 113 10.99 4.48 42.93
CA VAL A 113 11.51 4.17 44.27
C VAL A 113 12.83 3.38 44.23
N GLU A 114 12.94 2.35 43.39
CA GLU A 114 14.16 1.55 43.27
C GLU A 114 15.31 2.35 42.65
N ALA A 115 15.02 3.13 41.60
CA ALA A 115 16.00 3.99 40.94
C ALA A 115 16.50 5.08 41.89
N GLN A 116 15.61 5.71 42.65
CA GLN A 116 15.96 6.74 43.62
C GLN A 116 16.81 6.15 44.76
N SER A 117 16.43 4.99 45.28
CA SER A 117 17.20 4.30 46.32
C SER A 117 18.62 3.95 45.86
N ALA A 118 18.78 3.58 44.58
CA ALA A 118 20.09 3.33 43.99
C ALA A 118 20.94 4.61 43.86
N VAL A 119 20.31 5.73 43.47
CA VAL A 119 20.96 7.05 43.43
C VAL A 119 21.40 7.47 44.83
N ASP A 120 20.50 7.40 45.82
CA ASP A 120 20.78 7.81 47.19
C ASP A 120 21.93 6.98 47.80
N SER A 121 21.97 5.68 47.49
CA SER A 121 23.05 4.79 47.92
C SER A 121 24.39 5.17 47.27
N ALA A 122 24.40 5.43 45.96
CA ALA A 122 25.60 5.85 45.24
C ALA A 122 26.12 7.22 45.70
N GLU A 123 25.22 8.13 46.09
CA GLU A 123 25.58 9.43 46.67
C GLU A 123 26.21 9.28 48.06
N ALA A 124 25.71 8.36 48.89
CA ALA A 124 26.31 8.03 50.18
C ALA A 124 27.72 7.44 50.01
N ASP A 125 27.88 6.45 49.12
CA ASP A 125 29.19 5.84 48.82
C ASP A 125 30.20 6.90 48.34
N LEU A 126 29.76 7.84 47.50
CA LEU A 126 30.59 8.96 47.04
C LEU A 126 30.98 9.91 48.19
N ALA A 127 30.06 10.17 49.12
CA ALA A 127 30.33 11.02 50.27
C ALA A 127 31.37 10.40 51.21
N ASP A 128 31.26 9.09 51.46
CA ASP A 128 32.18 8.31 52.28
C ASP A 128 33.57 8.25 51.63
N ALA A 129 33.65 7.92 50.34
CA ALA A 129 34.92 7.91 49.60
C ALA A 129 35.63 9.27 49.63
N ARG A 130 34.86 10.37 49.52
CA ARG A 130 35.42 11.73 49.66
C ARG A 130 35.87 12.04 51.09
N ALA A 131 35.23 11.48 52.10
CA ALA A 131 35.66 11.63 53.49
C ALA A 131 36.98 10.89 53.72
N GLU A 132 37.08 9.64 53.26
CA GLU A 132 38.31 8.85 53.32
C GLU A 132 39.46 9.51 52.57
N GLU A 133 39.22 10.07 51.38
CA GLU A 133 40.23 10.84 50.64
C GLU A 133 40.77 12.01 51.48
N ARG A 134 39.87 12.77 52.11
CA ARG A 134 40.27 13.91 52.96
C ARG A 134 41.07 13.45 54.18
N ASP A 135 40.67 12.34 54.81
CA ASP A 135 41.39 11.76 55.94
C ASP A 135 42.76 11.25 55.53
N ALA A 136 42.86 10.53 54.41
CA ALA A 136 44.12 10.06 53.85
C ALA A 136 45.05 11.24 53.51
N ALA A 137 44.53 12.31 52.93
CA ALA A 137 45.31 13.52 52.64
C ALA A 137 45.85 14.20 53.91
N ARG A 138 45.02 14.28 54.97
CA ARG A 138 45.45 14.79 56.28
C ARG A 138 46.53 13.92 56.92
N ASN A 139 46.33 12.61 56.91
CA ASN A 139 47.28 11.65 57.47
C ASN A 139 48.61 11.70 56.72
N LEU A 140 48.58 11.86 55.40
CA LEU A 140 49.78 12.03 54.58
C LEU A 140 50.53 13.33 54.92
N ALA A 141 49.81 14.44 55.16
CA ALA A 141 50.43 15.68 55.60
C ALA A 141 51.12 15.52 56.96
N LEU A 142 50.42 14.95 57.95
CA LEU A 142 50.97 14.67 59.28
C LEU A 142 52.21 13.77 59.21
N ALA A 143 52.17 12.68 58.43
CA ALA A 143 53.30 11.78 58.28
C ALA A 143 54.54 12.45 57.65
N ARG A 144 54.34 13.42 56.76
CA ARG A 144 55.44 14.22 56.18
C ARG A 144 56.05 15.17 57.21
N ASP A 145 55.22 15.80 58.04
CA ASP A 145 55.69 16.70 59.10
C ASP A 145 56.48 15.91 60.17
N GLU A 146 55.99 14.72 60.55
CA GLU A 146 56.69 13.81 61.46
C GLU A 146 58.03 13.34 60.89
N LEU A 147 58.06 12.99 59.60
CA LEU A 147 59.30 12.62 58.92
C LEU A 147 60.32 13.76 58.94
N ALA A 148 59.90 14.98 58.61
CA ALA A 148 60.79 16.15 58.64
C ALA A 148 61.37 16.40 60.04
N ALA A 149 60.53 16.34 61.08
CA ALA A 149 60.98 16.51 62.46
C ALA A 149 61.97 15.40 62.89
N ALA A 150 61.73 14.15 62.47
CA ALA A 150 62.63 13.03 62.75
C ALA A 150 63.99 13.20 62.07
N GLU A 151 64.01 13.67 60.82
CA GLU A 151 65.24 13.97 60.07
C GLU A 151 66.04 15.10 60.74
N GLU A 152 65.39 16.19 61.13
CA GLU A 152 66.03 17.28 61.89
C GLU A 152 66.65 16.79 63.19
N GLN A 153 65.92 15.96 63.94
CA GLN A 153 66.42 15.41 65.19
C GLN A 153 67.60 14.45 64.98
N ALA A 154 67.60 13.66 63.91
CA ALA A 154 68.73 12.82 63.53
C ALA A 154 69.98 13.68 63.23
N VAL A 155 69.83 14.78 62.49
CA VAL A 155 70.92 15.72 62.21
C VAL A 155 71.49 16.32 63.50
N LEU A 156 70.65 16.75 64.44
CA LEU A 156 71.10 17.29 65.73
C LEU A 156 71.88 16.26 66.55
N ARG A 157 71.41 15.00 66.58
CA ARG A 157 72.10 13.91 67.27
C ARG A 157 73.45 13.59 66.64
N THR A 158 73.53 13.54 65.31
CA THR A 158 74.80 13.33 64.59
C THR A 158 75.80 14.44 64.91
N ARG A 159 75.39 15.72 64.85
CA ARG A 159 76.26 16.84 65.22
C ARG A 159 76.72 16.80 66.68
N ALA A 160 75.85 16.37 67.60
CA ALA A 160 76.22 16.21 69.01
C ALA A 160 77.24 15.08 69.20
N TYR A 161 77.06 13.96 68.51
CA TYR A 161 77.99 12.84 68.51
C TYR A 161 79.37 13.23 67.95
N GLU A 162 79.40 13.91 66.81
CA GLU A 162 80.64 14.42 66.20
C GLU A 162 81.39 15.35 67.16
N ARG A 163 80.68 16.28 67.82
CA ARG A 163 81.28 17.16 68.85
C ARG A 163 81.86 16.39 70.03
N GLN A 164 81.15 15.37 70.54
CA GLN A 164 81.67 14.55 71.64
C GLN A 164 82.96 13.82 71.24
N ARG A 165 82.98 13.26 70.03
CA ARG A 165 84.15 12.56 69.50
C ARG A 165 85.35 13.50 69.34
N ASP A 166 85.13 14.68 68.76
CA ASP A 166 86.18 15.70 68.58
C ASP A 166 86.73 16.23 69.92
N LEU A 167 85.88 16.39 70.95
CA LEU A 167 86.34 16.73 72.31
C LEU A 167 87.21 15.61 72.91
N ALA A 168 86.78 14.35 72.77
CA ALA A 168 87.54 13.20 73.25
C ALA A 168 88.91 13.06 72.55
N GLU A 169 88.98 13.30 71.23
CA GLU A 169 90.24 13.31 70.46
C GLU A 169 91.18 14.43 70.92
N ARG A 170 90.64 15.57 71.37
CA ARG A 170 91.41 16.72 71.88
C ARG A 170 91.83 16.61 73.36
N GLY A 171 91.40 15.56 74.06
CA GLY A 171 91.84 15.26 75.44
C GLY A 171 91.28 16.21 76.51
N VAL A 172 90.14 16.86 76.24
CA VAL A 172 89.38 17.72 77.18
C VAL A 172 88.05 17.10 77.56
#